data_AF-A0A6V8P2P7-F1
#
_entry.id   AF-A0A6V8P2P7-F1
#
_cell.length_a   1.000
_cell.length_b   1.000
_cell.length_c   1.000
_cell.angle_alpha   90.00
_cell.angle_beta   90.00
_cell.angle_gamma   90.00
#
_symmetry.space_group_name_H-M   'P 1'
#
loop_
_entity.id
_entity.type
_entity.pdbx_description
1 polymer ?
#
loop_
_entity_poly.entity_id
_entity_poly.type
_entity_poly.pdbx_seq_one_letter_code
_entity_poly.pdbx_strand_id
1 'polypeptide(L)'
;MLKPTTVRVSEDFLRELSNFIKEMDLDKSAYLRDILKKGFEEDRRDRLLLKYQAGELSAAEVCKRIGITPWEFFDLLKKKNMSLNVSLEDWLDSRGLG
;
A
#
# COMPACT_ATOMS: atom_id res chain seq x y z
N MET A 1 -16.98 4.02 -18.59
CA MET A 1 -16.36 3.47 -19.81
C MET A 1 -15.01 2.87 -19.47
N LEU A 2 -14.74 1.62 -19.86
CA LEU A 2 -13.40 1.05 -19.79
C LEU A 2 -12.56 1.56 -20.97
N LYS A 3 -11.26 1.77 -20.76
CA LYS A 3 -10.32 2.18 -21.81
C LYS A 3 -9.20 1.14 -21.92
N PRO A 4 -8.77 0.74 -23.13
CA PRO A 4 -7.62 -0.14 -23.28
C PRO A 4 -6.35 0.56 -22.81
N THR A 5 -5.43 -0.18 -22.22
CA THR A 5 -4.10 0.30 -21.78
C THR A 5 -3.08 -0.76 -22.13
N THR A 6 -2.03 -0.36 -22.85
CA THR A 6 -0.95 -1.26 -23.28
C THR A 6 0.31 -0.92 -22.51
N VAL A 7 0.94 -1.93 -21.92
CA VAL A 7 2.21 -1.81 -21.20
C VAL A 7 3.21 -2.82 -21.75
N ARG A 8 4.49 -2.45 -21.77
CA ARG A 8 5.58 -3.38 -22.09
C ARG A 8 6.03 -4.08 -20.81
N VAL A 9 6.19 -5.39 -20.87
CA VAL A 9 6.69 -6.24 -19.78
C VAL A 9 7.74 -7.21 -20.34
N SER A 10 8.52 -7.85 -19.47
CA SER A 10 9.47 -8.87 -19.90
C SER A 10 8.73 -10.11 -20.42
N GLU A 11 9.33 -10.78 -21.41
CA GLU A 11 8.79 -12.02 -21.99
C GLU A 11 8.66 -13.12 -20.92
N ASP A 12 9.65 -13.22 -20.02
CA ASP A 12 9.65 -14.21 -18.94
C ASP A 12 8.47 -14.04 -17.99
N PHE A 13 8.19 -12.80 -17.57
CA PHE A 13 7.04 -12.50 -16.72
C PHE A 13 5.73 -12.79 -17.43
N LEU A 14 5.62 -12.41 -18.71
CA LEU A 14 4.40 -12.67 -19.48
C LEU A 14 4.14 -14.17 -19.66
N ARG A 15 5.20 -14.97 -19.82
CA ARG A 15 5.13 -16.43 -19.90
C ARG A 15 4.64 -17.03 -18.58
N GLU A 16 5.25 -16.66 -17.46
CA GLU A 16 4.85 -17.12 -16.12
C GLU A 16 3.38 -16.78 -15.83
N LEU A 17 3.00 -15.52 -16.04
CA LEU A 17 1.63 -15.04 -15.85
C LEU A 17 0.62 -15.78 -16.72
N SER A 18 0.97 -16.05 -17.98
CA SER A 18 0.09 -16.76 -18.91
C SER A 18 -0.06 -18.24 -18.52
N ASN A 19 0.97 -18.87 -17.98
CA ASN A 19 0.90 -20.23 -17.46
C ASN A 19 -0.02 -20.29 -16.23
N PHE A 20 0.18 -19.39 -15.26
CA PHE A 20 -0.66 -19.30 -14.07
C PHE A 20 -2.15 -19.11 -14.40
N ILE A 21 -2.47 -18.18 -15.31
CA ILE A 21 -3.85 -17.90 -15.73
C ILE A 21 -4.49 -19.15 -16.37
N LYS A 22 -3.73 -19.91 -17.17
CA LYS A 22 -4.21 -21.15 -17.79
C LYS A 22 -4.40 -22.27 -16.76
N GLU A 23 -3.44 -22.49 -15.87
CA GLU A 23 -3.48 -23.51 -14.83
C GLU A 23 -4.67 -23.31 -13.88
N MET A 24 -5.04 -22.05 -13.62
CA MET A 24 -6.14 -21.66 -12.74
C MET A 24 -7.48 -21.44 -13.46
N ASP A 25 -7.54 -21.68 -14.78
CA ASP A 25 -8.73 -21.47 -15.63
C ASP A 25 -9.36 -20.06 -15.44
N LEU A 26 -8.53 -19.03 -15.45
CA LEU A 26 -8.95 -17.64 -15.19
C LEU A 26 -9.18 -16.86 -16.49
N ASP A 27 -10.14 -15.93 -16.48
CA ASP A 27 -10.22 -14.91 -17.54
C ASP A 27 -9.01 -13.96 -17.42
N LYS A 28 -8.16 -13.97 -18.45
CA LYS A 28 -6.94 -13.15 -18.50
C LYS A 28 -7.23 -11.67 -18.22
N SER A 29 -8.28 -11.13 -18.82
CA SER A 29 -8.57 -9.70 -18.71
C SER A 29 -9.09 -9.32 -17.33
N ALA A 30 -9.94 -10.16 -16.73
CA ALA A 30 -10.42 -9.99 -15.37
C ALA A 30 -9.29 -10.09 -14.35
N TYR A 31 -8.44 -11.12 -14.48
CA TYR A 31 -7.30 -11.32 -13.59
C TYR A 31 -6.32 -10.15 -13.66
N LEU A 32 -5.94 -9.72 -14.86
CA LEU A 32 -5.05 -8.58 -15.06
C LEU A 32 -5.61 -7.30 -14.43
N ARG A 33 -6.90 -7.01 -14.61
CA ARG A 33 -7.53 -5.83 -13.99
C ARG A 33 -7.51 -5.92 -12.46
N ASP A 34 -7.80 -7.08 -11.91
CA ASP A 34 -7.84 -7.28 -10.46
C ASP A 34 -6.45 -7.14 -9.83
N ILE A 35 -5.43 -7.80 -10.40
CA ILE A 35 -4.07 -7.73 -9.87
C ILE A 35 -3.46 -6.32 -10.03
N LEU A 36 -3.75 -5.62 -11.13
CA LEU A 36 -3.33 -4.23 -11.33
C LEU A 36 -3.96 -3.30 -10.27
N LYS A 37 -5.26 -3.48 -9.99
CA LYS A 37 -5.94 -2.72 -8.95
C LYS A 37 -5.36 -3.01 -7.56
N LYS A 38 -5.14 -4.28 -7.23
CA LYS A 38 -4.54 -4.70 -5.96
C LYS A 38 -3.13 -4.13 -5.78
N GLY A 39 -2.28 -4.25 -6.81
CA GLY A 39 -0.93 -3.71 -6.80
C GLY A 39 -0.91 -2.18 -6.65
N PHE A 40 -1.82 -1.47 -7.33
CA PHE A 40 -1.94 -0.02 -7.21
C PHE A 40 -2.37 0.43 -5.81
N GLU A 41 -3.35 -0.24 -5.19
CA GLU A 41 -3.77 0.11 -3.83
C GLU A 41 -2.68 -0.20 -2.79
N GLU A 42 -1.91 -1.27 -2.98
CA GLU A 42 -0.77 -1.59 -2.12
C GLU A 42 0.34 -0.53 -2.24
N ASP A 43 0.76 -0.21 -3.47
CA ASP A 43 1.74 0.86 -3.72
C ASP A 43 1.27 2.22 -3.16
N ARG A 44 -0.01 2.55 -3.34
CA ARG A 44 -0.59 3.78 -2.80
C ARG A 44 -0.49 3.82 -1.28
N ARG A 45 -0.76 2.72 -0.58
CA ARG A 45 -0.64 2.65 0.89
C ARG A 45 0.81 2.87 1.31
N ASP A 46 1.75 2.18 0.66
CA ASP A 46 3.17 2.30 0.96
C ASP A 46 3.68 3.74 0.78
N ARG A 47 3.28 4.41 -0.31
CA ARG A 47 3.60 5.84 -0.51
C ARG A 47 3.04 6.75 0.58
N LEU A 48 1.85 6.48 1.11
CA LEU A 48 1.27 7.27 2.21
C LEU A 48 2.00 7.01 3.53
N LEU A 49 2.40 5.77 3.80
CA LEU A 49 3.18 5.41 4.99
C LEU A 49 4.56 6.05 4.98
N LEU A 50 5.23 6.09 3.83
CA LEU A 50 6.52 6.77 3.69
C LEU A 50 6.41 8.27 4.01
N LYS A 51 5.35 8.93 3.54
CA LYS A 51 5.08 10.34 3.88
C LYS A 51 4.80 10.54 5.36
N TYR A 52 4.11 9.60 6.00
CA TYR A 52 3.93 9.63 7.45
C TYR A 52 5.26 9.50 8.21
N GLN A 53 6.11 8.56 7.81
CA GLN A 53 7.45 8.40 8.40
C GLN A 53 8.32 9.65 8.22
N ALA A 54 8.19 10.35 7.09
CA ALA A 54 8.87 11.61 6.83
C ALA A 54 8.28 12.82 7.60
N GLY A 55 7.20 12.63 8.36
CA GLY A 55 6.50 13.72 9.06
C GLY A 55 5.65 14.61 8.16
N GLU A 56 5.53 14.29 6.86
CA GLU A 56 4.72 15.06 5.90
C GLU A 56 3.22 14.86 6.07
N LEU A 57 2.81 13.73 6.67
CA LEU A 57 1.41 13.41 6.97
C LEU A 57 1.28 12.98 8.42
N SER A 58 0.20 13.41 9.06
CA SER A 58 -0.24 12.86 10.34
C SER A 58 -0.87 11.48 10.17
N ALA A 59 -0.91 10.69 11.26
CA ALA A 59 -1.61 9.41 11.28
C ALA A 59 -3.09 9.55 10.88
N ALA A 60 -3.75 10.62 11.32
CA ALA A 60 -5.15 10.91 11.00
C ALA A 60 -5.36 11.18 9.50
N GLU A 61 -4.45 11.90 8.86
CA GLU A 61 -4.50 12.14 7.41
C GLU A 61 -4.30 10.86 6.61
N VAL A 62 -3.39 9.98 7.04
CA VAL A 62 -3.22 8.67 6.41
C VAL A 62 -4.48 7.82 6.56
N CYS A 63 -5.04 7.74 7.77
CA CYS A 63 -6.30 7.02 8.03
C CYS A 63 -7.42 7.50 7.10
N LYS A 64 -7.61 8.83 6.99
CA LYS A 64 -8.61 9.43 6.10
C LYS A 64 -8.36 9.12 4.63
N ARG A 65 -7.10 9.17 4.18
CA ARG A 65 -6.74 8.93 2.77
C ARG A 65 -6.84 7.47 2.36
N ILE A 66 -6.58 6.52 3.27
CA ILE A 66 -6.73 5.08 3.01
C ILE A 66 -8.18 4.64 3.24
N GLY A 67 -8.92 5.34 4.11
CA GLY A 67 -10.27 4.96 4.51
C GLY A 67 -10.27 3.88 5.58
N ILE A 68 -9.34 3.96 6.53
CA ILE A 68 -9.20 3.00 7.63
C ILE A 68 -9.32 3.71 8.99
N THR A 69 -9.63 2.92 10.00
CA THR A 69 -9.65 3.36 11.40
C THR A 69 -8.21 3.51 11.95
N PRO A 70 -8.02 4.26 13.05
CA PRO A 70 -6.73 4.35 13.73
C PRO A 70 -6.16 2.99 14.17
N TRP A 71 -7.02 2.05 14.56
CA TRP A 71 -6.60 0.70 14.96
C TRP A 71 -6.03 -0.10 13.79
N GLU A 72 -6.70 -0.05 12.64
CA GLU A 72 -6.21 -0.68 11.41
C GLU A 72 -4.91 -0.04 10.91
N PHE A 73 -4.70 1.25 11.18
CA PHE A 73 -3.44 1.93 10.90
C PHE A 73 -2.29 1.41 11.77
N PHE A 74 -2.50 1.17 13.07
CA PHE A 74 -1.48 0.56 13.92
C PHE A 74 -1.14 -0.88 13.49
N ASP A 75 -2.15 -1.67 13.11
CA ASP A 75 -1.92 -2.99 12.54
C ASP A 75 -1.14 -2.93 11.22
N LEU A 76 -1.40 -1.92 10.40
CA LEU A 76 -0.68 -1.67 9.16
C LEU A 76 0.80 -1.34 9.42
N LEU A 77 1.09 -0.45 10.37
CA LEU A 77 2.46 -0.14 10.79
C LEU A 77 3.19 -1.39 11.29
N LYS A 78 2.53 -2.19 12.15
CA LYS A 78 3.08 -3.45 12.66
C LYS A 78 3.40 -4.43 11.54
N LYS A 79 2.48 -4.63 10.59
CA LYS A 79 2.68 -5.51 9.43
C LYS A 79 3.85 -5.08 8.54
N LYS A 80 4.10 -3.77 8.44
CA LYS A 80 5.21 -3.19 7.66
C LYS A 80 6.49 -3.01 8.49
N ASN A 81 6.50 -3.46 9.75
CA ASN A 81 7.60 -3.29 10.70
C ASN A 81 8.04 -1.81 10.85
N MET A 82 7.06 -0.91 10.92
CA MET A 82 7.26 0.53 11.07
C MET A 82 6.85 1.00 12.47
N SER A 83 7.61 1.93 13.05
CA SER A 83 7.26 2.58 14.31
C SER A 83 6.32 3.76 14.10
N LEU A 84 5.83 4.34 15.20
CA LEU A 84 5.23 5.68 15.14
C LEU A 84 6.29 6.71 14.72
N ASN A 85 5.85 7.78 14.07
CA ASN A 85 6.72 8.90 13.68
C ASN A 85 6.89 9.92 14.83
N VAL A 86 7.02 9.41 16.06
CA VAL A 86 7.12 10.22 17.28
C VAL A 86 8.48 9.94 17.90
N SER A 87 9.26 10.99 18.14
CA SER A 87 10.54 10.85 18.85
C SER A 87 10.31 10.67 20.35
N LEU A 88 11.34 10.17 21.05
CA LEU A 88 11.29 10.09 22.51
C LEU A 88 11.16 11.49 23.14
N GLU A 89 11.81 12.49 22.55
CA GLU A 89 11.77 13.88 23.00
C GLU A 89 10.35 14.46 22.89
N ASP A 90 9.71 14.31 21.72
CA ASP A 90 8.31 14.72 21.54
C ASP A 90 7.37 14.07 22.57
N TRP A 91 7.64 12.80 22.90
CA TRP A 91 6.86 12.07 23.89
C TRP A 91 7.08 12.57 25.31
N LEU A 92 8.34 12.85 25.71
CA LEU A 92 8.69 13.40 27.02
C LEU A 92 8.11 14.80 27.22
N ASP A 93 8.21 15.65 26.19
CA ASP A 93 7.63 16.99 26.19
C ASP A 93 6.12 16.97 26.41
N SER A 94 5.42 16.05 25.74
CA SER A 94 3.97 15.89 25.90
C SER A 94 3.54 15.53 27.33
N ARG A 95 4.45 14.95 28.12
CA ARG A 95 4.25 14.54 29.52
C ARG A 95 4.73 15.59 30.53
N GLY A 96 5.38 16.67 30.06
CA GLY A 96 6.08 17.62 30.92
C GLY A 96 7.28 17.00 31.65
N LEU A 97 7.91 15.99 31.03
CA LEU A 97 9.06 15.25 31.56
C LEU A 97 10.37 15.57 30.81
N GLY A 98 10.31 16.48 29.83
CA GLY A 98 11.45 16.99 29.06
C GLY A 98 12.18 18.14 29.75
#